data_AF-A0A916G8S8-F1
#
_entry.id   AF-A0A916G8S8-F1
#
_cell.length_a   1.000
_cell.length_b   1.000
_cell.length_c   1.000
_cell.angle_alpha   90.00
_cell.angle_beta   90.00
_cell.angle_gamma   90.00
#
_symmetry.space_group_name_H-M   'P 1'
#
loop_
_entity.id
_entity.type
_entity.pdbx_description
1 polymer ?
#
loop_
_entity_poly.entity_id
_entity_poly.type
_entity_poly.pdbx_seq_one_letter_code
_entity_poly.pdbx_strand_id
1 'polypeptide(L)'
;MDNLTSTLHDPLGVQLAYDLRHTISEEYWSRHGSSLFPGALAQGILRSLKGKLMYGVAGMTNQRTYPFCEHDHFPLVTIDGRSQCAAEYLDRCLGLKRVVDMVQRDKVTFYVFEDGHELPLLCFCCAEPLTGFDLEESRRRIRGRRLEQMSMAQVALDGGDDRPQFRLEFSKRGLFSHALVIPLSPEVAARMRHPDTCPHKPQPRSLARRRGKKP
;
A
#
# COMPACT_ATOMS: atom_id res chain seq x y z
N MET A 1 27.44 -21.99 -24.13
CA MET A 1 26.03 -22.33 -24.39
C MET A 1 25.27 -21.66 -23.29
N ASP A 2 24.86 -20.43 -23.59
CA ASP A 2 24.79 -19.39 -22.57
C ASP A 2 23.35 -19.18 -22.11
N ASN A 3 23.23 -19.17 -20.78
CA ASN A 3 22.03 -18.88 -20.01
C ASN A 3 21.47 -17.49 -20.34
N LEU A 4 20.18 -17.45 -20.69
CA LEU A 4 19.39 -16.23 -20.76
C LEU A 4 18.07 -16.45 -20.01
N THR A 5 18.08 -16.20 -18.71
CA THR A 5 16.87 -15.96 -17.91
C THR A 5 17.20 -14.92 -16.83
N SER A 6 17.18 -13.64 -17.24
CA SER A 6 17.11 -12.50 -16.34
C SER A 6 15.82 -11.75 -16.67
N THR A 7 14.80 -11.90 -15.82
CA THR A 7 13.54 -11.16 -15.93
C THR A 7 13.52 -10.07 -14.86
N LEU A 8 13.29 -8.84 -15.31
CA LEU A 8 13.44 -7.58 -14.58
C LEU A 8 12.42 -7.41 -13.44
N HIS A 9 12.91 -6.78 -12.37
CA HIS A 9 12.17 -6.22 -11.25
C HIS A 9 11.38 -4.97 -11.66
N ASP A 10 10.06 -4.99 -11.43
CA ASP A 10 9.21 -3.81 -11.43
C ASP A 10 8.14 -3.95 -10.32
N PRO A 11 8.21 -3.18 -9.21
CA PRO A 11 7.15 -3.19 -8.19
C PRO A 11 5.82 -2.64 -8.72
N LEU A 12 5.79 -1.97 -9.88
CA LEU A 12 4.54 -1.65 -10.59
C LEU A 12 3.95 -2.89 -11.29
N GLY A 13 4.76 -3.90 -11.63
CA GLY A 13 4.31 -5.11 -12.33
C GLY A 13 3.37 -5.98 -11.50
N VAL A 14 3.54 -6.03 -10.16
CA VAL A 14 2.64 -6.79 -9.28
C VAL A 14 1.31 -6.08 -9.09
N GLN A 15 1.30 -4.74 -9.03
CA GLN A 15 0.07 -3.95 -8.92
C GLN A 15 -0.68 -3.89 -10.27
N LEU A 16 0.04 -3.75 -11.40
CA LEU A 16 -0.53 -3.83 -12.75
C LEU A 16 -0.98 -5.24 -13.10
N ALA A 17 -0.31 -6.32 -12.68
CA ALA A 17 -0.82 -7.68 -12.89
C ALA A 17 -2.09 -7.94 -12.07
N TYR A 18 -2.21 -7.35 -10.87
CA TYR A 18 -3.42 -7.42 -10.06
C TYR A 18 -4.58 -6.59 -10.67
N ASP A 19 -4.29 -5.39 -11.19
CA ASP A 19 -5.29 -4.54 -11.86
C ASP A 19 -5.63 -5.03 -13.30
N LEU A 20 -4.69 -5.59 -14.08
CA LEU A 20 -4.95 -6.14 -15.42
C LEU A 20 -5.75 -7.45 -15.38
N ARG A 21 -5.52 -8.32 -14.38
CA ARG A 21 -6.28 -9.57 -14.26
C ARG A 21 -7.74 -9.33 -13.87
N HIS A 22 -8.05 -8.20 -13.23
CA HIS A 22 -9.42 -7.82 -12.86
C HIS A 22 -10.12 -6.90 -13.87
N THR A 23 -9.40 -6.01 -14.58
CA THR A 23 -10.01 -5.15 -15.62
C THR A 23 -10.30 -5.90 -16.92
N ILE A 24 -9.51 -6.92 -17.28
CA ILE A 24 -9.75 -7.72 -18.50
C ILE A 24 -10.95 -8.67 -18.32
N SER A 25 -11.46 -8.90 -17.11
CA SER A 25 -12.53 -9.87 -16.87
C SER A 25 -13.95 -9.36 -17.15
N GLU A 26 -14.24 -8.05 -17.14
CA GLU A 26 -15.63 -7.56 -17.30
C GLU A 26 -15.90 -6.85 -18.63
N GLU A 27 -15.01 -5.98 -19.13
CA GLU A 27 -15.23 -5.35 -20.44
C GLU A 27 -15.03 -6.31 -21.62
N TYR A 28 -14.20 -7.35 -21.44
CA TYR A 28 -13.87 -8.29 -22.51
C TYR A 28 -15.00 -9.28 -22.80
N TRP A 29 -15.67 -9.80 -21.77
CA TRP A 29 -16.78 -10.75 -21.92
C TRP A 29 -18.10 -10.06 -22.31
N SER A 30 -18.28 -8.77 -21.98
CA SER A 30 -19.48 -8.04 -22.38
C SER A 30 -19.46 -7.52 -23.82
N ARG A 31 -18.28 -7.37 -24.45
CA ARG A 31 -18.16 -6.91 -25.85
C ARG A 31 -17.85 -8.01 -26.86
N HIS A 32 -17.19 -9.09 -26.46
CA HIS A 32 -16.80 -10.15 -27.39
C HIS A 32 -17.49 -11.45 -27.01
N GLY A 33 -18.76 -11.54 -27.44
CA GLY A 33 -19.48 -12.79 -27.52
C GLY A 33 -18.64 -13.83 -28.28
N SER A 34 -18.59 -15.02 -27.69
CA SER A 34 -17.89 -16.24 -28.12
C SER A 34 -17.79 -16.42 -29.65
N SER A 35 -16.76 -15.88 -30.29
CA SER A 35 -16.35 -16.30 -31.64
C SER A 35 -14.96 -15.75 -32.04
N LEU A 36 -14.06 -16.69 -32.36
CA LEU A 36 -12.88 -16.58 -33.23
C LEU A 36 -11.80 -15.50 -32.97
N PHE A 37 -10.65 -15.93 -32.43
CA PHE A 37 -9.38 -15.21 -32.49
C PHE A 37 -8.54 -15.61 -33.72
N PRO A 38 -8.05 -14.66 -34.55
CA PRO A 38 -6.92 -14.89 -35.45
C PRO A 38 -5.60 -14.42 -34.79
N GLY A 39 -4.67 -15.35 -34.60
CA GLY A 39 -3.43 -15.19 -33.83
C GLY A 39 -2.28 -14.39 -34.47
N ALA A 40 -2.53 -13.31 -35.21
CA ALA A 40 -1.49 -12.63 -36.00
C ALA A 40 -1.11 -11.19 -35.58
N LEU A 41 -1.85 -10.53 -34.68
CA LEU A 41 -1.58 -9.13 -34.30
C LEU A 41 -0.94 -8.92 -32.91
N ALA A 42 -0.66 -9.99 -32.17
CA ALA A 42 -0.09 -9.91 -30.83
C ALA A 42 1.44 -9.66 -30.80
N GLN A 43 2.17 -9.76 -31.93
CA GLN A 43 3.63 -9.70 -31.95
C GLN A 43 4.23 -8.29 -32.17
N GLY A 44 3.46 -7.33 -32.67
CA GLY A 44 3.97 -5.98 -32.99
C GLY A 44 4.12 -5.06 -31.78
N ILE A 45 3.20 -5.13 -30.81
CA ILE A 45 3.15 -4.23 -29.66
C ILE A 45 4.21 -4.58 -28.60
N LEU A 46 4.65 -5.85 -28.55
CA LEU A 46 5.68 -6.33 -27.60
C LEU A 46 7.11 -5.83 -27.89
N ARG A 47 7.38 -5.22 -29.05
CA ARG A 47 8.74 -4.73 -29.39
C ARG A 47 9.02 -3.29 -28.98
N SER A 48 8.01 -2.47 -28.70
CA SER A 48 8.21 -1.04 -28.39
C SER A 48 8.53 -0.75 -26.91
N LEU A 49 8.26 -1.70 -26.00
CA LEU A 49 8.44 -1.51 -24.54
C LEU A 49 9.81 -1.90 -23.99
N LYS A 50 10.73 -2.42 -24.82
CA LYS A 50 12.07 -2.86 -24.36
C LYS A 50 13.13 -1.74 -24.29
N GLY A 51 12.82 -0.52 -24.72
CA GLY A 51 13.83 0.52 -24.96
C GLY A 51 14.11 1.53 -23.84
N LYS A 52 13.46 1.44 -22.67
CA LYS A 52 13.46 2.57 -21.71
C LYS A 52 13.65 2.26 -20.22
N LEU A 53 14.26 1.13 -19.86
CA LEU A 53 14.54 0.78 -18.47
C LEU A 53 15.98 0.29 -18.32
N MET A 54 16.93 1.23 -18.30
CA MET A 54 18.30 1.01 -17.85
C MET A 54 18.73 2.21 -17.01
N TYR A 55 18.21 2.28 -15.78
CA TYR A 55 18.88 2.98 -14.68
C TYR A 55 18.90 2.02 -13.50
N GLY A 56 20.11 1.61 -13.14
CA GLY A 56 20.38 0.62 -12.10
C GLY A 56 20.05 1.14 -10.71
N VAL A 57 19.65 0.22 -9.84
CA VAL A 57 19.71 0.42 -8.39
C VAL A 57 20.31 -0.86 -7.80
N ALA A 58 21.62 -0.83 -7.59
CA ALA A 58 22.27 -1.70 -6.62
C ALA A 58 21.96 -1.12 -5.24
N GLY A 59 20.97 -1.68 -4.55
CA GLY A 59 20.61 -1.30 -3.19
C GLY A 59 20.35 -2.55 -2.37
N MET A 60 21.29 -2.89 -1.49
CA MET A 60 21.10 -3.89 -0.44
C MET A 60 19.83 -3.53 0.35
N THR A 61 18.76 -4.29 0.19
CA THR A 61 17.51 -4.05 0.92
C THR A 61 17.73 -4.44 2.37
N ASN A 62 17.89 -3.43 3.23
CA ASN A 62 17.92 -3.62 4.68
C ASN A 62 16.49 -3.98 5.10
N GLN A 63 16.21 -5.29 5.15
CA GLN A 63 14.87 -5.83 5.34
C GLN A 63 14.38 -5.53 6.76
N ARG A 64 13.22 -4.89 6.88
CA ARG A 64 12.62 -4.60 8.18
C ARG A 64 11.84 -5.81 8.68
N THR A 65 12.33 -6.42 9.75
CA THR A 65 11.58 -7.42 10.51
C THR A 65 10.87 -6.73 11.66
N TYR A 66 9.55 -6.88 11.74
CA TYR A 66 8.75 -6.38 12.85
C TYR A 66 8.53 -7.49 13.87
N PRO A 67 8.60 -7.20 15.18
CA PRO A 67 8.00 -8.11 16.16
C PRO A 67 6.48 -8.12 15.99
N PHE A 68 5.80 -9.17 16.47
CA PHE A 68 4.35 -9.31 16.35
C PHE A 68 3.66 -9.13 17.71
N CYS A 69 2.41 -8.66 17.71
CA CYS A 69 1.58 -8.65 18.92
C CYS A 69 1.17 -10.08 19.31
N GLU A 70 0.92 -10.31 20.60
CA GLU A 70 0.70 -11.65 21.16
C GLU A 70 -0.61 -12.31 20.70
N HIS A 71 -1.67 -11.52 20.49
CA HIS A 71 -3.00 -12.07 20.19
C HIS A 71 -3.24 -12.27 18.70
N ASP A 72 -3.08 -11.21 17.91
CA ASP A 72 -3.55 -11.17 16.52
C ASP A 72 -2.43 -11.31 15.48
N HIS A 73 -1.17 -11.46 15.93
CA HIS A 73 0.01 -11.61 15.08
C HIS A 73 0.18 -10.48 14.05
N PHE A 74 -0.29 -9.28 14.37
CA PHE A 74 -0.03 -8.07 13.61
C PHE A 74 1.31 -7.45 14.00
N PRO A 75 1.98 -6.73 13.08
CA PRO A 75 3.28 -6.11 13.35
C PRO A 75 3.18 -5.03 14.42
N LEU A 76 4.13 -5.08 15.34
CA LEU A 76 4.42 -4.02 16.30
C LEU A 76 5.28 -2.96 15.64
N VAL A 77 4.85 -1.70 15.78
CA VAL A 77 5.57 -0.53 15.28
C VAL A 77 5.77 0.48 16.40
N THR A 78 6.84 1.28 16.30
CA THR A 78 7.10 2.34 17.27
C THR A 78 6.27 3.57 16.94
N ILE A 79 5.28 3.86 17.77
CA ILE A 79 4.40 5.03 17.67
C ILE A 79 4.62 5.87 18.93
N ASP A 80 5.10 7.11 18.75
CA ASP A 80 5.46 8.01 19.86
C ASP A 80 6.45 7.40 20.88
N GLY A 81 7.42 6.63 20.37
CA GLY A 81 8.41 5.94 21.19
C GLY A 81 7.85 4.80 22.04
N ARG A 82 6.61 4.33 21.78
CA ARG A 82 6.02 3.13 22.37
C ARG A 82 5.82 2.07 21.29
N SER A 83 6.10 0.82 21.62
CA SER A 83 5.77 -0.31 20.74
C SER A 83 4.27 -0.57 20.82
N GLN A 84 3.57 -0.50 19.69
CA GLN A 84 2.12 -0.67 19.59
C GLN A 84 1.76 -1.53 18.39
N CYS A 85 0.70 -2.32 18.51
CA CYS A 85 0.15 -3.12 17.42
C CYS A 85 -0.40 -2.20 16.32
N ALA A 86 0.11 -2.32 15.09
CA ALA A 86 -0.28 -1.44 13.99
C ALA A 86 -1.78 -1.54 13.70
N ALA A 87 -2.34 -2.76 13.68
CA ALA A 87 -3.75 -2.99 13.41
C ALA A 87 -4.65 -2.39 14.49
N GLU A 88 -4.38 -2.67 15.77
CA GLU A 88 -5.16 -2.10 16.89
C GLU A 88 -5.09 -0.57 16.94
N TYR A 89 -3.93 0.01 16.58
CA TYR A 89 -3.78 1.46 16.55
C TYR A 89 -4.60 2.08 15.42
N LEU A 90 -4.54 1.50 14.22
CA LEU A 90 -5.30 1.95 13.07
C LEU A 90 -6.80 1.72 13.26
N ASP A 91 -7.23 0.59 13.82
CA ASP A 91 -8.65 0.32 14.09
C ASP A 91 -9.23 1.37 15.05
N ARG A 92 -8.52 1.66 16.14
CA ARG A 92 -8.93 2.69 17.10
C ARG A 92 -9.04 4.08 16.47
N CYS A 93 -8.17 4.41 15.52
CA CYS A 93 -8.13 5.74 14.91
C CYS A 93 -9.00 5.86 13.65
N LEU A 94 -9.14 4.80 12.86
CA LEU A 94 -9.69 4.81 11.49
C LEU A 94 -10.76 3.73 11.26
N GLY A 95 -10.97 2.82 12.20
CA GLY A 95 -11.92 1.70 12.08
C GLY A 95 -13.30 2.19 11.70
N LEU A 96 -13.86 1.59 10.64
CA LEU A 96 -15.15 1.91 10.03
C LEU A 96 -15.28 3.35 9.50
N LYS A 97 -14.23 4.17 9.55
CA LYS A 97 -14.26 5.55 9.06
C LYS A 97 -14.16 5.55 7.55
N ARG A 98 -14.88 6.50 6.95
CA ARG A 98 -14.95 6.67 5.51
C ARG A 98 -13.79 7.51 4.98
N VAL A 99 -13.21 7.10 3.86
CA VAL A 99 -12.27 7.90 3.07
C VAL A 99 -13.05 8.96 2.29
N VAL A 100 -12.74 10.23 2.52
CA VAL A 100 -13.41 11.37 1.87
C VAL A 100 -12.60 11.92 0.70
N ASP A 101 -11.29 11.75 0.71
CA ASP A 101 -10.39 12.23 -0.34
C ASP A 101 -9.07 11.43 -0.39
N MET A 102 -8.31 11.65 -1.46
CA MET A 102 -6.96 11.17 -1.66
C MET A 102 -6.11 12.33 -2.18
N VAL A 103 -5.09 12.70 -1.39
CA VAL A 103 -4.27 13.89 -1.64
C VAL A 103 -2.80 13.52 -1.71
N GLN A 104 -2.03 14.22 -2.54
CA GLN A 104 -0.57 14.11 -2.57
C GLN A 104 0.03 15.34 -1.90
N ARG A 105 0.91 15.13 -0.92
CA ARG A 105 1.69 16.19 -0.29
C ARG A 105 3.16 15.82 -0.42
N ASP A 106 3.93 16.70 -1.05
CA ASP A 106 5.30 16.43 -1.46
C ASP A 106 5.36 15.17 -2.33
N LYS A 107 6.07 14.13 -1.86
CA LYS A 107 6.22 12.85 -2.54
C LYS A 107 5.32 11.75 -1.98
N VAL A 108 4.45 12.06 -1.02
CA VAL A 108 3.64 11.07 -0.30
C VAL A 108 2.16 11.27 -0.61
N THR A 109 1.50 10.20 -0.99
CA THR A 109 0.06 10.18 -1.16
C THR A 109 -0.61 9.72 0.13
N PHE A 110 -1.75 10.33 0.46
CA PHE A 110 -2.50 10.09 1.67
C PHE A 110 -3.95 9.77 1.35
N TYR A 111 -4.53 8.81 2.08
CA TYR A 111 -5.99 8.73 2.23
C TYR A 111 -6.43 9.69 3.34
N VAL A 112 -7.42 10.52 3.05
CA VAL A 112 -8.02 11.45 4.00
C VAL A 112 -9.33 10.87 4.48
N PHE A 113 -9.46 10.70 5.79
CA PHE A 113 -10.67 10.16 6.43
C PHE A 113 -11.60 11.29 6.87
N GLU A 114 -12.89 10.97 7.05
CA GLU A 114 -13.94 11.96 7.33
C GLU A 114 -13.76 12.74 8.63
N ASP A 115 -12.95 12.25 9.55
CA ASP A 115 -12.61 12.91 10.81
C ASP A 115 -11.28 13.70 10.74
N GLY A 116 -10.66 13.77 9.56
CA GLY A 116 -9.45 14.54 9.32
C GLY A 116 -8.13 13.77 9.52
N HIS A 117 -8.17 12.47 9.83
CA HIS A 117 -6.93 11.68 9.79
C HIS A 117 -6.41 11.53 8.36
N GLU A 118 -5.09 11.53 8.21
CA GLU A 118 -4.43 11.26 6.94
C GLU A 118 -3.49 10.06 7.07
N LEU A 119 -3.79 9.01 6.31
CA LEU A 119 -3.00 7.79 6.30
C LEU A 119 -2.05 7.79 5.09
N PRO A 120 -0.72 7.84 5.28
CA PRO A 120 0.23 7.80 4.17
C PRO A 120 0.21 6.44 3.48
N LEU A 121 0.39 6.43 2.16
CA LEU A 121 0.49 5.22 1.37
C LEU A 121 1.97 4.87 1.17
N LEU A 122 2.43 3.83 1.86
CA LEU A 122 3.83 3.39 1.89
C LEU A 122 3.95 1.95 1.37
N CYS A 123 4.99 1.66 0.58
CA CYS A 123 5.24 0.31 0.07
C CYS A 123 5.41 -0.65 1.23
N PHE A 124 4.66 -1.76 1.20
CA PHE A 124 4.84 -2.85 2.16
C PHE A 124 6.29 -3.39 2.19
N CYS A 125 7.00 -3.25 1.07
CA CYS A 125 8.36 -3.74 0.87
C CYS A 125 9.46 -2.93 1.58
N CYS A 126 9.43 -1.60 1.43
CA CYS A 126 10.53 -0.71 1.83
C CYS A 126 10.08 0.47 2.71
N ALA A 127 8.77 0.62 2.96
CA ALA A 127 8.18 1.74 3.69
C ALA A 127 8.47 3.13 3.06
N GLU A 128 8.83 3.15 1.78
CA GLU A 128 8.92 4.36 0.96
C GLU A 128 7.55 4.72 0.40
N PRO A 129 7.31 5.99 0.02
CA PRO A 129 6.04 6.40 -0.57
C PRO A 129 5.67 5.58 -1.79
N LEU A 130 4.43 5.12 -1.87
CA LEU A 130 3.93 4.47 -3.09
C LEU A 130 3.82 5.50 -4.22
N THR A 131 4.42 5.17 -5.37
CA THR A 131 4.44 6.01 -6.57
C THR A 131 3.87 5.25 -7.78
N GLY A 132 3.50 5.97 -8.84
CA GLY A 132 3.21 5.38 -10.15
C GLY A 132 1.77 4.90 -10.37
N PHE A 133 0.83 5.28 -9.51
CA PHE A 133 -0.61 5.12 -9.77
C PHE A 133 -1.23 6.44 -10.25
N ASP A 134 -2.27 6.36 -11.08
CA ASP A 134 -3.09 7.51 -11.46
C ASP A 134 -3.86 8.00 -10.22
N LEU A 135 -3.56 9.22 -9.78
CA LEU A 135 -4.15 9.80 -8.57
C LEU A 135 -5.66 10.03 -8.71
N GLU A 136 -6.15 10.46 -9.87
CA GLU A 136 -7.58 10.73 -10.08
C GLU A 136 -8.37 9.43 -10.16
N GLU A 137 -7.84 8.42 -10.85
CA GLU A 137 -8.44 7.09 -10.86
C GLU A 137 -8.46 6.48 -9.47
N SER A 138 -7.32 6.53 -8.76
CA SER A 138 -7.21 5.99 -7.40
C SER A 138 -8.14 6.71 -6.43
N ARG A 139 -8.23 8.05 -6.50
CA ARG A 139 -9.17 8.86 -5.72
C ARG A 139 -10.60 8.43 -6.00
N ARG A 140 -10.98 8.29 -7.28
CA ARG A 140 -12.31 7.79 -7.65
C ARG A 140 -12.56 6.40 -7.09
N ARG A 141 -11.60 5.49 -7.08
CA ARG A 141 -11.75 4.11 -6.57
C ARG A 141 -11.96 4.04 -5.05
N ILE A 142 -11.21 4.83 -4.27
CA ILE A 142 -11.20 4.77 -2.80
C ILE A 142 -12.28 5.63 -2.13
N ARG A 143 -12.64 6.78 -2.72
CA ARG A 143 -13.56 7.74 -2.10
C ARG A 143 -14.91 7.11 -1.78
N GLY A 144 -15.37 7.33 -0.55
CA GLY A 144 -16.62 6.82 -0.02
C GLY A 144 -16.54 5.43 0.61
N ARG A 145 -15.42 4.70 0.47
CA ARG A 145 -15.21 3.41 1.14
C ARG A 145 -14.83 3.60 2.60
N ARG A 146 -15.12 2.60 3.44
CA ARG A 146 -14.73 2.56 4.85
C ARG A 146 -13.61 1.55 5.06
N LEU A 147 -12.68 1.83 5.97
CA LEU A 147 -11.76 0.80 6.43
C LEU A 147 -12.54 -0.19 7.31
N GLU A 148 -12.75 -1.42 6.83
CA GLU A 148 -13.55 -2.42 7.55
C GLU A 148 -12.68 -3.40 8.31
N GLN A 149 -11.55 -3.81 7.72
CA GLN A 149 -10.68 -4.84 8.30
C GLN A 149 -9.21 -4.59 7.97
N MET A 150 -8.35 -5.28 8.71
CA MET A 150 -6.93 -5.40 8.46
C MET A 150 -6.55 -6.88 8.48
N SER A 151 -5.61 -7.28 7.65
CA SER A 151 -5.16 -8.67 7.59
C SER A 151 -3.66 -8.79 7.31
N MET A 152 -3.12 -9.97 7.60
CA MET A 152 -1.76 -10.37 7.27
C MET A 152 -1.83 -11.46 6.21
N ALA A 153 -1.02 -11.36 5.16
CA ALA A 153 -0.88 -12.42 4.16
C ALA A 153 0.59 -12.69 3.87
N GLN A 154 0.94 -13.94 3.59
CA GLN A 154 2.27 -14.26 3.07
C GLN A 154 2.31 -13.98 1.57
N VAL A 155 3.34 -13.27 1.12
CA VAL A 155 3.57 -12.98 -0.30
C VAL A 155 4.98 -13.41 -0.65
N ALA A 156 5.08 -14.32 -1.62
CA ALA A 156 6.34 -14.71 -2.21
C ALA A 156 6.93 -13.51 -2.97
N LEU A 157 8.12 -13.09 -2.59
CA LEU A 157 8.88 -12.08 -3.32
C LEU A 157 9.78 -12.74 -4.36
N ASP A 158 10.14 -11.96 -5.38
CA ASP A 158 11.13 -12.33 -6.38
C ASP A 158 12.49 -12.55 -5.68
N GLY A 159 12.82 -13.82 -5.45
CA GLY A 159 13.91 -14.25 -4.56
C GLY A 159 13.59 -15.51 -3.76
N GLY A 160 12.31 -15.92 -3.72
CA GLY A 160 11.87 -17.13 -3.03
C GLY A 160 11.57 -16.93 -1.54
N ASP A 161 11.71 -15.71 -1.05
CA ASP A 161 11.36 -15.35 0.33
C ASP A 161 9.87 -15.02 0.42
N ASP A 162 9.15 -15.74 1.28
CA ASP A 162 7.81 -15.35 1.71
C ASP A 162 7.89 -14.22 2.74
N ARG A 163 7.09 -13.17 2.54
CA ARG A 163 7.03 -12.03 3.46
C ARG A 163 5.62 -11.74 3.94
N PRO A 164 5.45 -11.44 5.24
CA PRO A 164 4.19 -10.99 5.77
C PRO A 164 3.87 -9.60 5.22
N GLN A 165 2.72 -9.49 4.55
CA GLN A 165 2.18 -8.29 3.97
C GLN A 165 1.00 -7.82 4.81
N PHE A 166 1.12 -6.62 5.37
CA PHE A 166 0.03 -5.94 6.07
C PHE A 166 -0.94 -5.35 5.04
N ARG A 167 -2.24 -5.65 5.20
CA ARG A 167 -3.29 -5.28 4.25
C ARG A 167 -4.38 -4.49 4.93
N LEU A 168 -4.83 -3.44 4.25
CA LEU A 168 -6.03 -2.70 4.61
C LEU A 168 -7.18 -3.13 3.70
N GLU A 169 -8.32 -3.46 4.31
CA GLU A 169 -9.50 -3.94 3.59
C GLU A 169 -10.63 -2.92 3.70
N PHE A 170 -10.99 -2.37 2.55
CA PHE A 170 -12.00 -1.34 2.43
C PHE A 170 -13.33 -1.88 1.92
N SER A 171 -14.40 -1.33 2.47
CA SER A 171 -15.79 -1.67 2.13
C SER A 171 -16.07 -1.63 0.64
N LYS A 172 -17.10 -2.38 0.24
CA LYS A 172 -17.75 -2.23 -1.07
C LYS A 172 -18.38 -0.84 -1.20
N ARG A 173 -18.53 -0.34 -2.43
CA ARG A 173 -19.25 0.92 -2.77
C ARG A 173 -20.69 0.71 -3.23
N GLY A 174 -21.11 -0.54 -3.42
CA GLY A 174 -22.44 -0.93 -3.87
C GLY A 174 -22.55 -2.46 -4.02
N LEU A 175 -23.75 -2.95 -4.32
CA LEU A 175 -24.07 -4.39 -4.40
C LEU A 175 -23.15 -5.18 -5.35
N PHE A 176 -22.70 -4.56 -6.44
CA PHE A 176 -21.88 -5.22 -7.47
C PHE A 176 -20.38 -4.88 -7.38
N SER A 177 -19.95 -4.12 -6.39
CA SER A 177 -18.54 -3.77 -6.25
C SER A 177 -17.80 -4.75 -5.33
N HIS A 178 -16.53 -5.01 -5.63
CA HIS A 178 -15.67 -5.78 -4.74
C HIS A 178 -15.11 -4.92 -3.61
N ALA A 179 -14.78 -5.58 -2.50
CA ALA A 179 -13.94 -4.99 -1.45
C ALA A 179 -12.59 -4.63 -2.05
N LEU A 180 -11.98 -3.56 -1.56
CA LEU A 180 -10.69 -3.10 -2.05
C LEU A 180 -9.63 -3.42 -0.99
N VAL A 181 -8.63 -4.22 -1.37
CA VAL A 181 -7.53 -4.62 -0.49
C VAL A 181 -6.28 -3.89 -0.94
N ILE A 182 -5.67 -3.12 -0.03
CA ILE A 182 -4.45 -2.35 -0.32
C ILE A 182 -3.31 -2.84 0.58
N PRO A 183 -2.24 -3.42 0.00
CA PRO A 183 -1.07 -3.81 0.77
C PRO A 183 -0.22 -2.59 1.10
N LEU A 184 0.09 -2.38 2.37
CA LEU A 184 0.89 -1.25 2.86
C LEU A 184 1.94 -1.71 3.87
N SER A 185 2.94 -0.86 4.12
CA SER A 185 3.86 -1.08 5.22
C SER A 185 3.18 -0.78 6.55
N PRO A 186 3.47 -1.50 7.64
CA PRO A 186 2.84 -1.22 8.93
C PRO A 186 3.24 0.14 9.52
N GLU A 187 4.34 0.75 9.04
CA GLU A 187 4.75 2.12 9.40
C GLU A 187 3.73 3.20 9.02
N VAL A 188 2.74 2.89 8.19
CA VAL A 188 1.63 3.81 7.96
C VAL A 188 0.93 4.19 9.26
N ALA A 189 0.84 3.28 10.23
CA ALA A 189 0.30 3.56 11.56
C ALA A 189 1.15 4.58 12.34
N ALA A 190 2.48 4.42 12.31
CA ALA A 190 3.40 5.31 13.00
C ALA A 190 3.52 6.70 12.34
N ARG A 191 3.23 6.79 11.03
CA ARG A 191 3.34 8.03 10.24
C ARG A 191 1.99 8.68 9.91
N MET A 192 0.90 8.12 10.42
CA MET A 192 -0.44 8.69 10.27
C MET A 192 -0.48 10.09 10.87
N ARG A 193 -1.13 11.02 10.17
CA ARG A 193 -1.36 12.36 10.69
C ARG A 193 -2.72 12.40 11.36
N HIS A 194 -2.74 13.01 12.54
CA HIS A 194 -3.93 13.14 13.36
C HIS A 194 -4.47 14.57 13.29
N PRO A 195 -5.80 14.75 13.26
CA PRO A 195 -6.41 16.06 13.50
C PRO A 195 -6.11 16.52 14.94
N ASP A 196 -6.18 17.82 15.18
CA ASP A 196 -5.90 18.40 16.51
C ASP A 196 -6.86 17.90 17.61
N THR A 197 -8.04 17.44 17.22
CA THR A 197 -9.07 16.91 18.11
C THR A 197 -8.88 15.43 18.46
N CYS A 198 -7.89 14.73 17.89
CA CYS A 198 -7.72 13.31 18.12
C CYS A 198 -7.19 13.02 19.55
N PRO A 199 -7.90 12.23 20.38
CA PRO A 199 -7.46 11.88 21.73
C PRO A 199 -6.22 10.98 21.75
N HIS A 200 -5.90 10.36 20.60
CA HIS A 200 -4.74 9.49 20.41
C HIS A 200 -3.60 10.19 19.67
N LYS A 201 -3.71 11.51 19.44
CA LYS A 201 -2.65 12.31 18.84
C LYS A 201 -1.38 12.15 19.70
N PRO A 202 -0.25 11.71 19.11
CA PRO A 202 1.03 11.70 19.80
C PRO A 202 1.28 13.06 20.43
N GLN A 203 1.43 13.09 21.76
CA GLN A 203 1.84 14.33 22.39
C GLN A 203 3.31 14.51 22.03
N PRO A 204 3.72 15.67 21.46
CA PRO A 204 5.13 15.92 21.28
C PRO A 204 5.75 15.74 22.66
N ARG A 205 6.65 14.77 22.81
CA ARG A 205 7.41 14.57 24.04
C ARG A 205 7.93 15.93 24.40
N SER A 206 7.30 16.57 25.39
CA SER A 206 7.77 17.86 25.87
C SER A 206 9.24 17.60 26.14
N LEU A 207 10.12 18.35 25.48
CA LEU A 207 11.55 18.34 25.76
C LEU A 207 11.65 18.85 27.18
N ALA A 208 11.35 17.97 28.13
CA ALA A 208 11.24 18.26 29.53
C ALA A 208 12.67 18.52 29.96
N ARG A 209 13.00 19.81 29.94
CA ARG A 209 13.99 20.46 30.78
C ARG A 209 15.22 19.60 31.03
N ARG A 210 16.19 19.68 30.13
CA ARG A 210 17.57 19.85 30.59
C ARG A 210 17.66 21.18 31.35
N ARG A 211 17.04 21.26 32.54
CA ARG A 211 17.31 22.33 33.49
C ARG A 211 18.72 22.07 33.98
N GLY A 212 19.61 22.99 33.64
CA GLY A 212 21.04 22.90 33.87
C GLY A 212 21.38 22.42 35.28
N LYS A 213 22.21 21.39 35.33
CA LYS A 213 23.13 21.20 36.45
C LYS A 213 24.12 22.37 36.34
N LYS A 214 23.93 23.41 37.17
CA LYS A 214 24.98 24.43 37.36
C LYS A 214 26.24 23.72 37.89
N PRO A 215 27.44 24.18 37.52
CA PRO A 215 28.71 23.54 37.85
C PRO A 215 28.94 23.39 39.35
#